data_AF-A0A318YM01-F1
#
_entry.id   AF-A0A318YM01-F1
#
_cell.length_a   1.000
_cell.length_b   1.000
_cell.length_c   1.000
_cell.angle_alpha   90.00
_cell.angle_beta   90.00
_cell.angle_gamma   90.00
#
_symmetry.space_group_name_H-M   'P 1'
#
loop_
_entity.id
_entity.type
_entity.pdbx_description
1 polymer ?
#
loop_
_entity_poly.entity_id
_entity_poly.type
_entity_poly.pdbx_seq_one_letter_code
_entity_poly.pdbx_strand_id
1 'polypeptide(L)'
;MSNFTSVPIIDFQRLQDPETKAETLAQLRDAIFLVGFLYLTNHGLESLTKRAHATLPDLFSLPSETKEQVNMINSPSFLGYTRLGAETTALKTDMREQFDFGTPNLPPSNPQTAPIWSRLEGQNQYPTPAIQSLVEEYITSFIPLSNTFLQYVAESLSLPPTTFDTYRGTMDRLKFIKYPPQSSSSGEDKSQGVGPHKDSTGLFTFLSQDTTGGLQVLNKRGDWIDVPPLQDEGALVVNIQQGFEAITGGVCSATVHRVVAPKNTTRCSIPFFMGIRMDLTLSNLRDSARHIVEKVPVGQCSDEDEMKRRAEDVPSEFLSDRFDCFGEAYLRNRIISHPDVGKKWYPELYERYSNDPFYLH
;
A
#
# COMPACT_ATOMS: atom_id res chain seq x y z
N MET A 1 15.21 -22.78 3.31
CA MET A 1 14.30 -21.62 3.21
C MET A 1 12.93 -22.12 2.75
N SER A 2 11.84 -21.73 3.44
CA SER A 2 10.49 -22.09 2.98
C SER A 2 10.13 -21.25 1.75
N ASN A 3 9.71 -21.93 0.69
CA ASN A 3 9.18 -21.29 -0.50
C ASN A 3 7.67 -21.42 -0.42
N PHE A 4 6.97 -20.34 -0.06
CA PHE A 4 5.53 -20.40 0.09
C PHE A 4 4.86 -20.72 -1.25
N THR A 5 3.81 -21.53 -1.18
CA THR A 5 2.92 -21.89 -2.29
C THR A 5 1.50 -21.37 -2.08
N SER A 6 1.25 -20.73 -0.94
CA SER A 6 0.00 -20.09 -0.56
C SER A 6 0.27 -18.98 0.45
N VAL A 7 -0.62 -17.99 0.52
CA VAL A 7 -0.58 -16.92 1.52
C VAL A 7 -1.19 -17.43 2.84
N PRO A 8 -0.52 -17.25 4.01
CA PRO A 8 -1.05 -17.66 5.30
C PRO A 8 -2.35 -16.95 5.69
N ILE A 9 -3.16 -17.58 6.53
CA ILE A 9 -4.40 -16.99 7.08
C ILE A 9 -4.20 -16.73 8.57
N ILE A 10 -4.49 -15.52 9.02
CA ILE A 10 -4.40 -15.08 10.40
C ILE A 10 -5.79 -14.62 10.86
N ASP A 11 -6.29 -15.24 11.92
CA ASP A 11 -7.53 -14.84 12.58
C ASP A 11 -7.25 -13.70 13.57
N PHE A 12 -7.85 -12.54 13.33
CA PHE A 12 -7.61 -11.34 14.13
C PHE A 12 -8.24 -11.41 15.53
N GLN A 13 -9.32 -12.17 15.73
CA GLN A 13 -9.93 -12.35 17.05
C GLN A 13 -9.06 -13.24 17.94
N ARG A 14 -8.39 -14.24 17.37
CA ARG A 14 -7.45 -15.09 18.11
C ARG A 14 -6.23 -14.33 18.64
N LEU A 15 -5.87 -13.20 18.05
CA LEU A 15 -4.83 -12.30 18.60
C LEU A 15 -5.30 -11.54 19.86
N GLN A 16 -6.61 -11.46 20.08
CA GLN A 16 -7.23 -10.76 21.21
C GLN A 16 -7.54 -11.71 22.38
N ASP A 17 -7.62 -13.01 22.12
CA ASP A 17 -7.89 -14.03 23.12
C ASP A 17 -6.58 -14.54 23.77
N PRO A 18 -6.40 -14.40 25.10
CA PRO A 18 -5.20 -14.85 25.80
C PRO A 18 -4.83 -16.33 25.58
N GLU A 19 -5.81 -17.22 25.36
CA GLU A 19 -5.56 -18.64 25.18
C GLU A 19 -4.97 -18.97 23.81
N THR A 20 -5.33 -18.19 22.78
CA THR A 20 -4.93 -18.42 21.39
C THR A 20 -3.89 -17.42 20.88
N LYS A 21 -3.66 -16.32 21.60
CA LYS A 21 -2.77 -15.22 21.20
C LYS A 21 -1.35 -15.68 20.92
N ALA A 22 -0.75 -16.49 21.80
CA ALA A 22 0.65 -16.90 21.66
C ALA A 22 0.90 -17.72 20.38
N GLU A 23 0.01 -18.67 20.07
CA GLU A 23 0.06 -19.46 18.84
C GLU A 23 -0.14 -18.57 17.61
N THR A 24 -1.12 -17.68 17.66
CA THR A 24 -1.48 -16.81 16.52
C THR A 24 -0.40 -15.76 16.25
N LEU A 25 0.30 -15.26 17.28
CA LEU A 25 1.48 -14.41 17.12
C LEU A 25 2.62 -15.14 16.42
N ALA A 26 2.83 -16.44 16.67
CA ALA A 26 3.83 -17.23 15.96
C ALA A 26 3.47 -17.39 14.47
N GLN A 27 2.19 -17.62 14.16
CA GLN A 27 1.70 -17.67 12.77
C GLN A 27 1.87 -16.32 12.06
N LEU A 28 1.53 -15.21 12.74
CA LEU A 28 1.71 -13.86 12.21
C LEU A 28 3.18 -13.56 11.93
N ARG A 29 4.07 -13.92 12.87
CA ARG A 29 5.52 -13.78 12.71
C ARG A 29 6.01 -14.50 11.45
N ASP A 30 5.60 -15.75 11.26
CA ASP A 30 6.01 -16.56 10.11
C ASP A 30 5.47 -15.96 8.80
N ALA A 31 4.24 -15.44 8.79
CA ALA A 31 3.67 -14.75 7.64
C ALA A 31 4.45 -13.47 7.28
N ILE A 32 4.81 -12.66 8.28
CA ILE A 32 5.59 -11.42 8.10
C ILE A 32 7.00 -11.71 7.58
N PHE A 33 7.71 -12.70 8.14
CA PHE A 33 9.10 -12.98 7.74
C PHE A 33 9.24 -13.77 6.44
N LEU A 34 8.39 -14.79 6.25
CA LEU A 34 8.59 -15.77 5.19
C LEU A 34 7.88 -15.37 3.91
N VAL A 35 6.81 -14.57 4.02
CA VAL A 35 5.89 -14.27 2.91
C VAL A 35 5.76 -12.77 2.65
N GLY A 36 5.60 -11.95 3.69
CA GLY A 36 5.29 -10.52 3.55
C GLY A 36 3.86 -10.23 3.10
N PHE A 37 3.01 -11.27 3.06
CA PHE A 37 1.59 -11.25 2.75
C PHE A 37 0.85 -12.21 3.69
N LEU A 38 -0.39 -11.87 4.03
CA LEU A 38 -1.33 -12.75 4.77
C LEU A 38 -2.78 -12.41 4.43
N TYR A 39 -3.69 -13.35 4.66
CA TYR A 39 -5.10 -13.05 4.84
C TYR A 39 -5.35 -12.73 6.31
N LEU A 40 -6.14 -11.70 6.57
CA LEU A 40 -6.63 -11.33 7.88
C LEU A 40 -8.14 -11.56 7.92
N THR A 41 -8.58 -12.48 8.77
CA THR A 41 -9.99 -12.86 8.93
C THR A 41 -10.51 -12.40 10.28
N ASN A 42 -11.84 -12.38 10.46
CA ASN A 42 -12.49 -11.98 11.71
C ASN A 42 -12.02 -10.60 12.23
N HIS A 43 -11.73 -9.68 11.32
CA HIS A 43 -11.20 -8.35 11.63
C HIS A 43 -12.30 -7.35 12.02
N GLY A 44 -13.58 -7.72 11.90
CA GLY A 44 -14.72 -6.94 12.36
C GLY A 44 -15.19 -5.84 11.41
N LEU A 45 -14.59 -5.73 10.22
CA LEU A 45 -14.97 -4.77 9.18
C LEU A 45 -15.61 -5.41 7.95
N GLU A 46 -15.95 -6.70 8.01
CA GLU A 46 -16.47 -7.51 6.90
C GLU A 46 -17.77 -6.90 6.34
N SER A 47 -18.63 -6.39 7.22
CA SER A 47 -19.86 -5.71 6.80
C SER A 47 -19.59 -4.40 6.07
N LEU A 48 -18.59 -3.62 6.52
CA LEU A 48 -18.21 -2.35 5.91
C LEU A 48 -17.57 -2.57 4.53
N THR A 49 -16.64 -3.52 4.41
CA THR A 49 -16.02 -3.85 3.13
C THR A 49 -17.03 -4.36 2.11
N LYS A 50 -17.97 -5.22 2.53
CA LYS A 50 -19.06 -5.71 1.67
C LYS A 50 -19.97 -4.57 1.20
N ARG A 51 -20.37 -3.66 2.10
CA ARG A 51 -21.15 -2.47 1.72
C ARG A 51 -20.39 -1.59 0.74
N ALA A 52 -19.10 -1.35 0.99
CA ALA A 52 -18.29 -0.52 0.12
C ALA A 52 -18.20 -1.11 -1.29
N HIS A 53 -17.94 -2.41 -1.43
CA HIS A 53 -17.95 -3.11 -2.72
C HIS A 53 -19.28 -2.98 -3.46
N ALA A 54 -20.41 -3.07 -2.74
CA ALA A 54 -21.73 -2.93 -3.35
C ALA A 54 -21.99 -1.55 -3.98
N THR A 55 -21.27 -0.50 -3.55
CA THR A 55 -21.38 0.85 -4.13
C THR A 55 -20.51 1.07 -5.37
N LEU A 56 -19.50 0.22 -5.60
CA LEU A 56 -18.52 0.44 -6.66
C LEU A 56 -19.12 0.40 -8.08
N PRO A 57 -20.05 -0.51 -8.42
CA PRO A 57 -20.69 -0.49 -9.74
C PRO A 57 -21.36 0.86 -10.07
N ASP A 58 -22.10 1.41 -9.11
CA ASP A 58 -22.79 2.70 -9.28
C ASP A 58 -21.78 3.85 -9.37
N LEU A 59 -20.76 3.88 -8.49
CA LEU A 59 -19.68 4.86 -8.54
C LEU A 59 -18.98 4.89 -9.92
N PHE A 60 -18.60 3.72 -10.45
CA PHE A 60 -17.86 3.65 -11.70
C PHE A 60 -18.74 3.83 -12.95
N SER A 61 -20.06 3.72 -12.80
CA SER A 61 -21.04 4.02 -13.86
C SER A 61 -21.46 5.48 -13.91
N LEU A 62 -20.99 6.32 -12.98
CA LEU A 62 -21.21 7.77 -13.03
C LEU A 62 -20.79 8.37 -14.38
N PRO A 63 -21.51 9.41 -14.86
CA PRO A 63 -21.15 10.09 -16.10
C PRO A 63 -19.68 10.52 -16.10
N SER A 64 -19.01 10.41 -17.24
CA SER A 64 -17.60 10.80 -17.37
C SER A 64 -17.37 12.22 -16.89
N GLU A 65 -18.27 13.16 -17.21
CA GLU A 65 -18.19 14.55 -16.73
C GLU A 65 -18.10 14.65 -15.20
N THR A 66 -18.94 13.91 -14.47
CA THR A 66 -18.90 13.86 -13.00
C THR A 66 -17.58 13.30 -12.48
N LYS A 67 -17.07 12.24 -13.10
CA LYS A 67 -15.76 11.66 -12.73
C LYS A 67 -14.62 12.64 -13.03
N GLU A 68 -14.70 13.39 -14.12
CA GLU A 68 -13.69 14.38 -14.50
C GLU A 68 -13.68 15.64 -13.63
N GLN A 69 -14.82 16.04 -13.06
CA GLN A 69 -14.86 17.15 -12.10
C GLN A 69 -13.95 16.89 -10.90
N VAL A 70 -13.82 15.63 -10.49
CA VAL A 70 -12.97 15.19 -9.38
C VAL A 70 -11.67 14.53 -9.85
N ASN A 71 -11.21 14.81 -11.07
CA ASN A 71 -9.97 14.24 -11.61
C ASN A 71 -8.75 14.58 -10.73
N MET A 72 -7.83 13.63 -10.58
CA MET A 72 -6.60 13.79 -9.80
C MET A 72 -5.76 15.00 -10.23
N ILE A 73 -5.78 15.39 -11.51
CA ILE A 73 -5.12 16.60 -12.02
C ILE A 73 -5.59 17.89 -11.32
N ASN A 74 -6.74 17.87 -10.65
CA ASN A 74 -7.26 19.01 -9.91
C ASN A 74 -6.78 19.07 -8.45
N SER A 75 -5.99 18.09 -7.99
CA SER A 75 -5.50 18.02 -6.62
C SER A 75 -3.96 18.08 -6.55
N PRO A 76 -3.36 19.07 -5.85
CA PRO A 76 -1.93 19.04 -5.56
C PRO A 76 -1.54 17.87 -4.64
N SER A 77 -2.51 17.25 -3.96
CA SER A 77 -2.31 16.12 -3.05
C SER A 77 -2.41 14.76 -3.74
N PHE A 78 -2.55 14.76 -5.07
CA PHE A 78 -2.70 13.58 -5.92
C PHE A 78 -3.89 12.70 -5.48
N LEU A 79 -5.02 13.34 -5.18
CA LEU A 79 -6.30 12.74 -4.78
C LEU A 79 -7.35 12.96 -5.85
N GLY A 80 -8.20 11.98 -6.11
CA GLY A 80 -9.29 12.07 -7.08
C GLY A 80 -9.32 10.93 -8.08
N TYR A 81 -10.04 11.14 -9.17
CA TYR A 81 -10.27 10.15 -10.22
C TYR A 81 -9.10 10.06 -11.22
N THR A 82 -8.77 8.83 -11.60
CA THR A 82 -7.81 8.48 -12.64
C THR A 82 -8.50 7.61 -13.69
N ARG A 83 -8.41 8.03 -14.96
CA ARG A 83 -9.06 7.35 -16.09
C ARG A 83 -8.51 5.95 -16.32
N LEU A 84 -9.33 5.12 -16.97
CA LEU A 84 -8.92 3.80 -17.45
C LEU A 84 -7.63 3.89 -18.29
N GLY A 85 -6.59 3.17 -17.90
CA GLY A 85 -5.34 3.10 -18.65
C GLY A 85 -4.48 4.35 -18.58
N ALA A 86 -4.72 5.24 -17.60
CA ALA A 86 -3.92 6.45 -17.43
C ALA A 86 -2.61 6.22 -16.66
N GLU A 87 -2.50 5.13 -15.90
CA GLU A 87 -1.29 4.78 -15.13
C GLU A 87 -0.44 3.74 -15.87
N THR A 88 0.86 3.75 -15.56
CA THR A 88 1.85 2.84 -16.12
C THR A 88 2.69 2.26 -15.00
N THR A 89 2.83 0.93 -14.99
CA THR A 89 3.72 0.21 -14.08
C THR A 89 4.63 -0.69 -14.90
N ALA A 90 5.93 -0.72 -14.56
CA ALA A 90 6.94 -1.50 -15.29
C ALA A 90 6.91 -1.23 -16.82
N LEU A 91 6.76 0.05 -17.20
CA LEU A 91 6.69 0.53 -18.60
C LEU A 91 5.49 0.02 -19.42
N LYS A 92 4.49 -0.58 -18.76
CA LYS A 92 3.25 -1.06 -19.38
C LYS A 92 2.04 -0.40 -18.76
N THR A 93 1.02 -0.16 -19.58
CA THR A 93 -0.23 0.48 -19.14
C THR A 93 -1.00 -0.43 -18.18
N ASP A 94 -1.48 0.14 -17.08
CA ASP A 94 -2.32 -0.54 -16.11
C ASP A 94 -3.80 -0.45 -16.53
N MET A 95 -4.44 -1.59 -16.81
CA MET A 95 -5.83 -1.64 -17.28
C MET A 95 -6.82 -1.50 -16.10
N ARG A 96 -6.79 -0.34 -15.44
CA ARG A 96 -7.69 0.03 -14.34
C ARG A 96 -8.18 1.47 -14.42
N GLU A 97 -9.38 1.74 -13.92
CA GLU A 97 -9.82 3.09 -13.52
C GLU A 97 -9.89 3.13 -11.97
N GLN A 98 -9.65 4.28 -11.36
CA GLN A 98 -9.62 4.37 -9.90
C GLN A 98 -10.00 5.75 -9.35
N PHE A 99 -10.37 5.78 -8.07
CA PHE A 99 -10.46 6.97 -7.25
C PHE A 99 -9.50 6.84 -6.05
N ASP A 100 -8.66 7.85 -5.84
CA ASP A 100 -7.73 7.95 -4.73
C ASP A 100 -8.24 8.93 -3.68
N PHE A 101 -8.31 8.49 -2.44
CA PHE A 101 -8.70 9.27 -1.27
C PHE A 101 -7.58 9.24 -0.21
N GLY A 102 -7.54 10.24 0.64
CA GLY A 102 -6.63 10.36 1.79
C GLY A 102 -7.39 10.58 3.09
N THR A 103 -6.67 10.61 4.20
CA THR A 103 -7.25 10.88 5.53
C THR A 103 -8.10 12.16 5.51
N PRO A 104 -9.40 12.09 5.87
CA PRO A 104 -10.27 13.25 5.89
C PRO A 104 -9.90 14.19 7.05
N ASN A 105 -10.26 15.48 6.92
CA ASN A 105 -10.18 16.47 7.98
C ASN A 105 -8.77 16.68 8.59
N LEU A 106 -7.69 16.38 7.84
CA LEU A 106 -6.35 16.74 8.27
C LEU A 106 -6.22 18.26 8.42
N PRO A 107 -5.55 18.74 9.48
CA PRO A 107 -5.36 20.16 9.70
C PRO A 107 -4.53 20.75 8.54
N PRO A 108 -4.90 21.93 8.03
CA PRO A 108 -4.16 22.55 6.94
C PRO A 108 -2.73 22.88 7.40
N SER A 109 -1.74 22.49 6.61
CA SER A 109 -0.36 22.92 6.85
C SER A 109 -0.19 24.42 6.55
N ASN A 110 0.65 25.11 7.33
CA ASN A 110 1.01 26.50 7.06
C ASN A 110 1.93 26.56 5.82
N PRO A 111 1.50 27.15 4.69
CA PRO A 111 2.28 27.15 3.45
C PRO A 111 3.63 27.89 3.53
N GLN A 112 3.80 28.80 4.50
CA GLN A 112 5.03 29.56 4.68
C GLN A 112 6.11 28.79 5.47
N THR A 113 5.71 27.82 6.27
CA THR A 113 6.64 27.12 7.20
C THR A 113 6.65 25.61 7.00
N ALA A 114 5.63 25.04 6.39
CA ALA A 114 5.55 23.62 6.16
C ALA A 114 6.45 23.19 4.99
N PRO A 115 7.09 22.03 5.09
CA PRO A 115 7.86 21.49 3.98
C PRO A 115 6.95 21.22 2.78
N ILE A 116 7.48 21.34 1.56
CA ILE A 116 6.69 21.24 0.33
C ILE A 116 5.94 19.92 0.18
N TRP A 117 6.50 18.82 0.71
CA TRP A 117 5.85 17.51 0.71
C TRP A 117 4.58 17.47 1.55
N SER A 118 4.35 18.40 2.48
CA SER A 118 3.11 18.43 3.27
C SER A 118 1.88 18.66 2.40
N ARG A 119 2.03 19.18 1.17
CA ARG A 119 0.95 19.29 0.18
C ARG A 119 0.39 17.94 -0.27
N LEU A 120 1.11 16.84 -0.02
CA LEU A 120 0.58 15.49 -0.19
C LEU A 120 -0.62 15.24 0.74
N GLU A 121 -0.66 15.89 1.90
CA GLU A 121 -1.79 15.88 2.82
C GLU A 121 -2.75 17.01 2.44
N GLY A 122 -3.92 16.67 1.92
CA GLY A 122 -4.88 17.69 1.50
C GLY A 122 -6.28 17.16 1.29
N GLN A 123 -7.13 18.05 0.78
CA GLN A 123 -8.57 17.80 0.68
C GLN A 123 -8.88 16.75 -0.39
N ASN A 124 -9.77 15.83 -0.03
CA ASN A 124 -10.33 14.86 -0.96
C ASN A 124 -11.25 15.52 -1.99
N GLN A 125 -11.38 14.87 -3.14
CA GLN A 125 -12.36 15.23 -4.17
C GLN A 125 -13.40 14.11 -4.24
N TYR A 126 -14.65 14.39 -3.86
CA TYR A 126 -15.71 13.38 -3.81
C TYR A 126 -16.71 13.58 -4.95
N PRO A 127 -17.01 12.53 -5.75
CA PRO A 127 -17.96 12.66 -6.85
C PRO A 127 -19.40 12.83 -6.37
N THR A 128 -19.73 12.33 -5.17
CA THR A 128 -21.04 12.48 -4.54
C THR A 128 -20.90 12.54 -3.01
N PRO A 129 -21.87 13.15 -2.29
CA PRO A 129 -21.89 13.14 -0.81
C PRO A 129 -21.96 11.74 -0.19
N ALA A 130 -22.63 10.78 -0.86
CA ALA A 130 -22.70 9.40 -0.36
C ALA A 130 -21.33 8.72 -0.36
N ILE A 131 -20.51 8.99 -1.39
CA ILE A 131 -19.14 8.48 -1.46
C ILE A 131 -18.24 9.16 -0.44
N GLN A 132 -18.45 10.46 -0.17
CA GLN A 132 -17.76 11.14 0.93
C GLN A 132 -18.01 10.43 2.27
N SER A 133 -19.27 10.23 2.64
CA SER A 133 -19.61 9.56 3.91
C SER A 133 -19.03 8.15 4.01
N LEU A 134 -19.08 7.38 2.91
CA LEU A 134 -18.49 6.05 2.88
C LEU A 134 -16.97 6.07 3.05
N VAL A 135 -16.25 6.97 2.37
CA VAL A 135 -14.79 7.08 2.48
C VAL A 135 -14.37 7.50 3.89
N GLU A 136 -15.07 8.46 4.48
CA GLU A 136 -14.81 8.92 5.84
C GLU A 136 -15.04 7.82 6.87
N GLU A 137 -16.15 7.08 6.75
CA GLU A 137 -16.43 5.89 7.57
C GLU A 137 -15.34 4.83 7.38
N TYR A 138 -15.00 4.49 6.13
CA TYR A 138 -14.03 3.45 5.79
C TYR A 138 -12.66 3.75 6.40
N ILE A 139 -12.10 4.93 6.17
CA ILE A 139 -10.79 5.32 6.71
C ILE A 139 -10.83 5.33 8.24
N THR A 140 -11.86 5.95 8.83
CA THR A 140 -11.98 6.05 10.30
C THR A 140 -12.07 4.69 10.97
N SER A 141 -12.78 3.72 10.37
CA SER A 141 -12.88 2.35 10.87
C SER A 141 -11.60 1.53 10.70
N PHE A 142 -10.81 1.79 9.64
CA PHE A 142 -9.53 1.09 9.42
C PHE A 142 -8.39 1.57 10.33
N ILE A 143 -8.42 2.82 10.80
CA ILE A 143 -7.40 3.35 11.72
C ILE A 143 -7.22 2.48 12.99
N PRO A 144 -8.26 2.16 13.79
CA PRO A 144 -8.09 1.35 14.99
C PRO A 144 -7.67 -0.09 14.67
N LEU A 145 -8.21 -0.70 13.60
CA LEU A 145 -7.82 -2.03 13.15
C LEU A 145 -6.32 -2.07 12.79
N SER A 146 -5.88 -1.15 11.94
CA SER A 146 -4.50 -1.10 11.45
C SER A 146 -3.48 -0.78 12.55
N ASN A 147 -3.81 0.13 13.48
CA ASN A 147 -2.95 0.42 14.64
C ASN A 147 -2.84 -0.79 15.58
N THR A 148 -3.96 -1.48 15.85
CA THR A 148 -3.94 -2.69 16.69
C THR A 148 -3.16 -3.82 16.01
N PHE A 149 -3.35 -4.01 14.69
CA PHE A 149 -2.56 -4.95 13.91
C PHE A 149 -1.06 -4.65 13.98
N LEU A 150 -0.65 -3.38 13.89
CA LEU A 150 0.76 -2.97 14.00
C LEU A 150 1.35 -3.32 15.38
N GLN A 151 0.56 -3.22 16.46
CA GLN A 151 0.98 -3.64 17.79
C GLN A 151 1.21 -5.16 17.86
N TYR A 152 0.31 -5.96 17.27
CA TYR A 152 0.51 -7.41 17.18
C TYR A 152 1.68 -7.80 16.30
N VAL A 153 1.98 -7.04 15.24
CA VAL A 153 3.22 -7.23 14.48
C VAL A 153 4.42 -7.01 15.38
N ALA A 154 4.46 -5.93 16.18
CA ALA A 154 5.55 -5.70 17.13
C ALA A 154 5.69 -6.86 18.15
N GLU A 155 4.58 -7.32 18.73
CA GLU A 155 4.57 -8.46 19.65
C GLU A 155 5.06 -9.75 18.98
N SER A 156 4.66 -10.00 17.73
CA SER A 156 5.08 -11.19 16.96
C SER A 156 6.59 -11.22 16.73
N LEU A 157 7.21 -10.03 16.66
CA LEU A 157 8.65 -9.82 16.54
C LEU A 157 9.37 -9.82 17.91
N SER A 158 8.66 -10.13 19.00
CA SER A 158 9.16 -10.06 20.38
C SER A 158 9.59 -8.64 20.81
N LEU A 159 8.97 -7.62 20.23
CA LEU A 159 9.19 -6.22 20.56
C LEU A 159 8.05 -5.68 21.44
N PRO A 160 8.26 -4.58 22.20
CA PRO A 160 7.16 -3.88 22.86
C PRO A 160 6.05 -3.52 21.86
N PRO A 161 4.75 -3.67 22.20
CA PRO A 161 3.64 -3.41 21.28
C PRO A 161 3.69 -2.03 20.63
N THR A 162 4.18 -1.02 21.35
CA THR A 162 4.22 0.39 20.90
C THR A 162 5.47 0.74 20.09
N THR A 163 6.34 -0.24 19.78
CA THR A 163 7.63 0.02 19.11
C THR A 163 7.47 0.80 17.81
N PHE A 164 6.42 0.49 17.04
CA PHE A 164 6.21 1.09 15.72
C PHE A 164 5.35 2.36 15.74
N ASP A 165 4.75 2.73 16.88
CA ASP A 165 3.83 3.87 16.99
C ASP A 165 4.50 5.19 16.58
N THR A 166 5.80 5.32 16.86
CA THR A 166 6.56 6.53 16.52
C THR A 166 6.81 6.72 15.02
N TYR A 167 6.66 5.66 14.23
CA TYR A 167 6.81 5.67 12.76
C TYR A 167 5.47 5.77 12.05
N ARG A 168 4.35 5.64 12.76
CA ARG A 168 3.01 5.77 12.21
C ARG A 168 2.77 7.22 11.77
N GLY A 169 2.45 7.40 10.49
CA GLY A 169 2.06 8.71 9.95
C GLY A 169 0.58 8.99 10.12
N THR A 170 0.15 10.18 9.72
CA THR A 170 -1.27 10.59 9.69
C THR A 170 -1.89 10.50 8.30
N MET A 171 -1.07 10.35 7.27
CA MET A 171 -1.48 10.31 5.87
C MET A 171 -1.76 8.86 5.42
N ASP A 172 -2.94 8.36 5.75
CA ASP A 172 -3.48 7.15 5.14
C ASP A 172 -4.01 7.42 3.75
N ARG A 173 -4.06 6.38 2.92
CA ARG A 173 -4.69 6.43 1.60
C ARG A 173 -5.71 5.32 1.45
N LEU A 174 -6.72 5.57 0.64
CA LEU A 174 -7.73 4.61 0.25
C LEU A 174 -7.90 4.70 -1.25
N LYS A 175 -8.02 3.56 -1.94
CA LYS A 175 -8.42 3.55 -3.34
C LYS A 175 -9.68 2.74 -3.53
N PHE A 176 -10.53 3.20 -4.43
CA PHE A 176 -11.55 2.38 -5.07
C PHE A 176 -11.07 2.11 -6.50
N ILE A 177 -10.91 0.84 -6.86
CA ILE A 177 -10.30 0.46 -8.14
C ILE A 177 -11.20 -0.52 -8.88
N LYS A 178 -11.35 -0.29 -10.19
CA LYS A 178 -12.08 -1.15 -11.12
C LYS A 178 -11.17 -1.58 -12.27
N TYR A 179 -11.21 -2.87 -12.55
CA TYR A 179 -10.53 -3.52 -13.67
C TYR A 179 -11.60 -4.10 -14.60
N PRO A 180 -11.80 -3.53 -15.80
CA PRO A 180 -12.75 -4.07 -16.76
C PRO A 180 -12.25 -5.43 -17.30
N PRO A 181 -13.18 -6.29 -17.79
CA PRO A 181 -12.79 -7.52 -18.46
C PRO A 181 -11.93 -7.22 -19.69
N GLN A 182 -10.93 -8.06 -19.93
CA GLN A 182 -10.15 -8.00 -21.17
C GLN A 182 -11.07 -8.23 -22.37
N SER A 183 -11.00 -7.34 -23.36
CA SER A 183 -11.67 -7.59 -24.64
C SER A 183 -10.95 -8.73 -25.36
N SER A 184 -11.70 -9.67 -25.94
CA SER A 184 -11.17 -10.82 -26.70
C SER A 184 -10.34 -10.42 -27.94
N SER A 185 -10.38 -9.16 -28.36
CA SER A 185 -9.58 -8.59 -29.46
C SER A 185 -8.28 -7.91 -28.99
N SER A 186 -7.96 -7.94 -27.70
CA SER A 186 -6.76 -7.33 -27.14
C SER A 186 -5.55 -8.24 -27.33
N GLY A 187 -4.44 -7.73 -27.89
CA GLY A 187 -3.16 -8.44 -27.87
C GLY A 187 -2.61 -8.68 -26.45
N GLU A 188 -1.54 -9.48 -26.33
CA GLU A 188 -0.91 -9.87 -25.06
C GLU A 188 -0.58 -8.68 -24.13
N ASP A 189 -0.38 -7.49 -24.69
CA ASP A 189 0.00 -6.28 -23.94
C ASP A 189 -1.09 -5.74 -22.99
N LYS A 190 -2.36 -6.19 -23.11
CA LYS A 190 -3.45 -5.79 -22.20
C LYS A 190 -3.74 -6.78 -21.06
N SER A 191 -2.84 -7.72 -20.77
CA SER A 191 -2.97 -8.64 -19.62
C SER A 191 -2.69 -8.00 -18.27
N GLN A 192 -2.11 -6.81 -18.26
CA GLN A 192 -1.73 -6.11 -17.05
C GLN A 192 -2.91 -5.35 -16.46
N GLY A 193 -3.41 -5.81 -15.31
CA GLY A 193 -4.25 -4.98 -14.44
C GLY A 193 -3.38 -3.97 -13.70
N VAL A 194 -2.34 -4.46 -13.02
CA VAL A 194 -1.23 -3.68 -12.45
C VAL A 194 0.06 -4.47 -12.63
N GLY A 195 1.13 -3.82 -13.07
CA GLY A 195 2.43 -4.47 -13.25
C GLY A 195 3.08 -4.95 -11.93
N PRO A 196 4.17 -5.74 -12.00
CA PRO A 196 4.97 -6.10 -10.84
C PRO A 196 5.50 -4.88 -10.09
N HIS A 197 5.19 -4.76 -8.81
CA HIS A 197 5.65 -3.65 -7.96
C HIS A 197 5.67 -4.05 -6.47
N LYS A 198 6.26 -3.18 -5.65
CA LYS A 198 6.08 -3.13 -4.19
C LYS A 198 5.29 -1.86 -3.86
N ASP A 199 4.49 -1.90 -2.80
CA ASP A 199 3.85 -0.69 -2.27
C ASP A 199 4.90 0.22 -1.61
N SER A 200 4.94 1.49 -1.98
CA SER A 200 6.15 2.29 -1.86
C SER A 200 6.39 2.99 -0.52
N THR A 201 5.37 3.47 0.21
CA THR A 201 5.64 4.45 1.29
C THR A 201 4.91 4.27 2.60
N GLY A 202 4.03 3.28 2.74
CA GLY A 202 3.33 3.04 4.00
C GLY A 202 4.04 2.03 4.90
N LEU A 203 3.30 1.59 5.92
CA LEU A 203 3.67 0.46 6.77
C LEU A 203 3.07 -0.85 6.23
N PHE A 204 1.75 -0.86 6.07
CA PHE A 204 0.97 -2.01 5.63
C PHE A 204 -0.15 -1.60 4.68
N THR A 205 -0.44 -2.43 3.68
CA THR A 205 -1.64 -2.32 2.86
C THR A 205 -2.65 -3.35 3.34
N PHE A 206 -3.92 -2.95 3.45
CA PHE A 206 -5.06 -3.80 3.75
C PHE A 206 -6.02 -3.77 2.56
N LEU A 207 -6.05 -4.86 1.81
CA LEU A 207 -6.79 -4.99 0.56
C LEU A 207 -8.06 -5.80 0.77
N SER A 208 -9.21 -5.20 0.49
CA SER A 208 -10.45 -5.93 0.27
C SER A 208 -10.62 -6.27 -1.21
N GLN A 209 -10.79 -7.55 -1.52
CA GLN A 209 -11.04 -8.05 -2.88
C GLN A 209 -12.52 -8.39 -3.08
N ASP A 210 -13.01 -8.25 -4.31
CA ASP A 210 -14.22 -8.93 -4.74
C ASP A 210 -13.97 -10.43 -4.98
N THR A 211 -14.96 -11.15 -5.51
CA THR A 211 -14.85 -12.60 -5.77
C THR A 211 -14.10 -12.96 -7.07
N THR A 212 -13.65 -11.97 -7.86
CA THR A 212 -13.05 -12.20 -9.19
C THR A 212 -11.62 -12.71 -9.12
N GLY A 213 -10.84 -12.30 -8.11
CA GLY A 213 -9.43 -12.68 -7.95
C GLY A 213 -8.47 -11.89 -8.84
N GLY A 214 -7.33 -12.47 -9.21
CA GLY A 214 -6.33 -11.86 -10.11
C GLY A 214 -5.11 -11.21 -9.43
N LEU A 215 -5.10 -11.10 -8.09
CA LEU A 215 -3.89 -10.72 -7.36
C LEU A 215 -2.89 -11.88 -7.36
N GLN A 216 -1.62 -11.59 -7.63
CA GLN A 216 -0.52 -12.54 -7.56
C GLN A 216 0.68 -11.97 -6.80
N VAL A 217 1.34 -12.82 -6.03
CA VAL A 217 2.51 -12.47 -5.21
C VAL A 217 3.71 -13.26 -5.68
N LEU A 218 4.86 -12.61 -5.85
CA LEU A 218 6.09 -13.25 -6.29
C LEU A 218 6.80 -13.90 -5.12
N ASN A 219 7.03 -15.22 -5.18
CA ASN A 219 7.80 -15.92 -4.16
C ASN A 219 9.31 -15.83 -4.43
N LYS A 220 10.13 -16.35 -3.50
CA LYS A 220 11.60 -16.32 -3.60
C LYS A 220 12.20 -17.20 -4.71
N ARG A 221 11.41 -18.09 -5.34
CA ARG A 221 11.82 -18.84 -6.53
C ARG A 221 11.56 -18.09 -7.84
N GLY A 222 10.89 -16.95 -7.78
CA GLY A 222 10.41 -16.23 -8.95
C GLY A 222 9.08 -16.75 -9.50
N ASP A 223 8.36 -17.60 -8.75
CA ASP A 223 7.03 -18.05 -9.13
C ASP A 223 5.97 -17.02 -8.69
N TRP A 224 4.99 -16.78 -9.55
CA TRP A 224 3.78 -16.03 -9.20
C TRP A 224 2.77 -16.94 -8.51
N ILE A 225 2.43 -16.62 -7.26
CA ILE A 225 1.46 -17.35 -6.45
C ILE A 225 0.13 -16.58 -6.45
N ASP A 226 -0.95 -17.24 -6.85
CA ASP A 226 -2.30 -16.66 -6.81
C ASP A 226 -2.77 -16.41 -5.38
N VAL A 227 -3.46 -15.27 -5.19
CA VAL A 227 -4.10 -14.89 -3.93
C VAL A 227 -5.62 -14.83 -4.18
N PRO A 228 -6.31 -15.99 -4.19
CA PRO A 228 -7.73 -16.05 -4.46
C PRO A 228 -8.55 -15.39 -3.33
N PRO A 229 -9.70 -14.78 -3.64
CA PRO A 229 -10.58 -14.23 -2.59
C PRO A 229 -11.12 -15.36 -1.70
N LEU A 230 -11.12 -15.15 -0.38
CA LEU A 230 -11.79 -16.04 0.57
C LEU A 230 -13.29 -15.68 0.60
N GLN A 231 -14.09 -16.41 -0.20
CA GLN A 231 -15.46 -16.01 -0.57
C GLN A 231 -16.44 -15.91 0.62
N ASP A 232 -16.20 -16.64 1.72
CA ASP A 232 -17.15 -16.76 2.82
C ASP A 232 -16.82 -15.87 4.03
N GLU A 233 -15.64 -15.25 4.08
CA GLU A 233 -15.11 -14.62 5.31
C GLU A 233 -14.90 -13.10 5.20
N GLY A 234 -15.08 -12.50 4.02
CA GLY A 234 -14.86 -11.05 3.85
C GLY A 234 -13.43 -10.60 4.16
N ALA A 235 -12.47 -11.53 4.09
CA ALA A 235 -11.09 -11.35 4.54
C ALA A 235 -10.38 -10.19 3.83
N LEU A 236 -9.43 -9.59 4.55
CA LEU A 236 -8.48 -8.64 3.98
C LEU A 236 -7.20 -9.37 3.59
N VAL A 237 -6.62 -9.05 2.44
CA VAL A 237 -5.22 -9.38 2.15
C VAL A 237 -4.36 -8.26 2.71
N VAL A 238 -3.41 -8.59 3.58
CA VAL A 238 -2.50 -7.62 4.20
C VAL A 238 -1.09 -7.86 3.68
N ASN A 239 -0.41 -6.79 3.26
CA ASN A 239 0.99 -6.87 2.82
C ASN A 239 1.86 -5.75 3.39
N ILE A 240 3.14 -6.06 3.48
CA ILE A 240 4.18 -5.13 3.92
C ILE A 240 4.47 -4.12 2.79
N GLN A 241 4.62 -2.86 3.16
CA GLN A 241 5.08 -1.80 2.25
C GLN A 241 6.57 -1.46 2.48
N GLN A 242 7.21 -0.81 1.52
CA GLN A 242 8.65 -0.52 1.58
C GLN A 242 9.04 0.40 2.75
N GLY A 243 8.11 1.18 3.32
CA GLY A 243 8.37 1.96 4.52
C GLY A 243 8.65 1.09 5.75
N PHE A 244 7.86 0.03 5.97
CA PHE A 244 8.11 -0.93 7.05
C PHE A 244 9.34 -1.81 6.77
N GLU A 245 9.58 -2.17 5.50
CA GLU A 245 10.82 -2.84 5.07
C GLU A 245 12.04 -2.00 5.44
N ALA A 246 12.00 -0.69 5.19
CA ALA A 246 13.08 0.24 5.54
C ALA A 246 13.29 0.36 7.06
N ILE A 247 12.22 0.51 7.84
CA ILE A 247 12.29 0.61 9.32
C ILE A 247 12.91 -0.66 9.92
N THR A 248 12.58 -1.83 9.38
CA THR A 248 13.07 -3.12 9.87
C THR A 248 14.44 -3.53 9.30
N GLY A 249 15.08 -2.67 8.49
CA GLY A 249 16.37 -2.99 7.86
C GLY A 249 16.28 -4.18 6.91
N GLY A 250 15.17 -4.34 6.20
CA GLY A 250 14.95 -5.42 5.23
C GLY A 250 14.57 -6.78 5.85
N VAL A 251 14.56 -6.88 7.18
CA VAL A 251 14.20 -8.11 7.91
C VAL A 251 12.74 -8.51 7.63
N CYS A 252 11.83 -7.55 7.55
CA CYS A 252 10.45 -7.76 7.11
C CYS A 252 10.30 -7.22 5.68
N SER A 253 10.41 -8.11 4.68
CA SER A 253 10.48 -7.69 3.28
C SER A 253 9.13 -7.33 2.68
N ALA A 254 9.08 -6.24 1.92
CA ALA A 254 7.92 -5.92 1.09
C ALA A 254 7.96 -6.80 -0.16
N THR A 255 6.94 -7.63 -0.34
CA THR A 255 6.93 -8.65 -1.41
C THR A 255 6.35 -8.07 -2.70
N VAL A 256 7.04 -8.37 -3.81
CA VAL A 256 6.59 -7.95 -5.14
C VAL A 256 5.26 -8.63 -5.47
N HIS A 257 4.30 -7.86 -5.96
CA HIS A 257 2.99 -8.36 -6.35
C HIS A 257 2.51 -7.69 -7.64
N ARG A 258 1.49 -8.27 -8.27
CA ARG A 258 0.86 -7.75 -9.50
C ARG A 258 -0.62 -8.08 -9.54
N VAL A 259 -1.35 -7.45 -10.46
CA VAL A 259 -2.74 -7.82 -10.77
C VAL A 259 -2.86 -8.22 -12.22
N VAL A 260 -3.35 -9.43 -12.48
CA VAL A 260 -3.72 -9.89 -13.81
C VAL A 260 -5.11 -9.33 -14.14
N ALA A 261 -5.25 -8.72 -15.33
CA ALA A 261 -6.54 -8.21 -15.78
C ALA A 261 -7.58 -9.33 -15.87
N PRO A 262 -8.82 -9.13 -15.40
CA PRO A 262 -9.84 -10.17 -15.40
C PRO A 262 -10.28 -10.48 -16.83
N LYS A 263 -10.60 -11.74 -17.15
CA LYS A 263 -10.96 -12.15 -18.52
C LYS A 263 -12.43 -11.92 -18.85
N ASN A 264 -13.32 -12.29 -17.93
CA ASN A 264 -14.76 -12.42 -18.23
C ASN A 264 -15.64 -11.45 -17.46
N THR A 265 -15.20 -11.01 -16.28
CA THR A 265 -15.97 -10.16 -15.37
C THR A 265 -15.20 -8.89 -15.04
N THR A 266 -15.91 -7.89 -14.53
CA THR A 266 -15.24 -6.73 -13.91
C THR A 266 -14.74 -7.15 -12.53
N ARG A 267 -13.48 -6.80 -12.22
CA ARG A 267 -12.93 -6.92 -10.88
C ARG A 267 -12.94 -5.57 -10.18
N CYS A 268 -13.38 -5.53 -8.93
CA CYS A 268 -13.26 -4.38 -8.06
C CYS A 268 -12.37 -4.69 -6.84
N SER A 269 -11.63 -3.70 -6.36
CA SER A 269 -10.82 -3.85 -5.15
C SER A 269 -10.65 -2.55 -4.39
N ILE A 270 -10.49 -2.65 -3.08
CA ILE A 270 -10.40 -1.53 -2.16
C ILE A 270 -9.15 -1.69 -1.27
N PRO A 271 -7.98 -1.17 -1.68
CA PRO A 271 -6.82 -1.11 -0.79
C PRO A 271 -6.85 0.14 0.10
N PHE A 272 -6.66 -0.08 1.39
CA PHE A 272 -6.32 0.91 2.40
C PHE A 272 -4.82 0.84 2.70
N PHE A 273 -4.12 1.97 2.64
CA PHE A 273 -2.68 2.07 2.85
C PHE A 273 -2.41 2.80 4.15
N MET A 274 -1.82 2.08 5.11
CA MET A 274 -1.43 2.63 6.41
C MET A 274 -0.19 3.51 6.25
N GLY A 275 -0.32 4.79 6.56
CA GLY A 275 0.71 5.80 6.36
C GLY A 275 1.91 5.66 7.30
N ILE A 276 3.11 5.92 6.77
CA ILE A 276 4.32 6.17 7.55
C ILE A 276 4.46 7.66 7.86
N ARG A 277 5.19 8.01 8.92
CA ARG A 277 5.54 9.39 9.25
C ARG A 277 6.46 9.96 8.18
N MET A 278 6.02 11.03 7.50
CA MET A 278 6.70 11.54 6.31
C MET A 278 8.00 12.30 6.61
N ASP A 279 8.20 12.79 7.83
CA ASP A 279 9.44 13.50 8.21
C ASP A 279 10.57 12.54 8.65
N LEU A 280 10.40 11.23 8.52
CA LEU A 280 11.44 10.26 8.83
C LEU A 280 12.65 10.49 7.93
N THR A 281 13.79 10.79 8.57
CA THR A 281 15.07 10.94 7.90
C THR A 281 15.76 9.60 7.72
N LEU A 282 16.70 9.53 6.78
CA LEU A 282 17.52 8.33 6.59
C LEU A 282 18.29 7.93 7.84
N SER A 283 18.75 8.90 8.65
CA SER A 283 19.39 8.62 9.93
C SER A 283 18.44 7.91 10.90
N ASN A 284 17.18 8.37 10.99
CA ASN A 284 16.19 7.73 11.86
C ASN A 284 15.94 6.27 11.47
N LEU A 285 15.94 5.97 10.17
CA LEU A 285 15.76 4.61 9.66
C LEU A 285 16.97 3.73 9.97
N ARG A 286 18.19 4.22 9.73
CA ARG A 286 19.42 3.49 10.05
C ARG A 286 19.51 3.14 11.53
N ASP A 287 19.17 4.08 12.41
CA ASP A 287 19.16 3.85 13.86
C ASP A 287 18.07 2.84 14.28
N SER A 288 16.88 2.95 13.67
CA SER A 288 15.76 2.03 13.90
C SER A 288 16.09 0.60 13.49
N ALA A 289 16.57 0.44 12.25
CA ALA A 289 16.94 -0.84 11.68
C ALA A 289 17.96 -1.55 12.58
N ARG A 290 19.00 -0.84 13.03
CA ARG A 290 19.98 -1.40 13.97
C ARG A 290 19.32 -1.92 15.26
N HIS A 291 18.46 -1.12 15.89
CA HIS A 291 17.80 -1.50 17.14
C HIS A 291 16.82 -2.68 16.99
N ILE A 292 16.08 -2.72 15.87
CA ILE A 292 15.10 -3.79 15.59
C ILE A 292 15.83 -5.08 15.23
N VAL A 293 16.83 -5.00 14.35
CA VAL A 293 17.64 -6.16 13.94
C VAL A 293 18.35 -6.80 15.14
N GLU A 294 18.85 -6.01 16.10
CA GLU A 294 19.47 -6.52 17.33
C GLU A 294 18.50 -7.31 18.23
N LYS A 295 17.20 -7.00 18.18
CA LYS A 295 16.18 -7.54 19.10
C LYS A 295 15.33 -8.65 18.52
N VAL A 296 15.18 -8.69 17.19
CA VAL A 296 14.42 -9.73 16.52
C VAL A 296 15.20 -11.05 16.61
N PRO A 297 14.64 -12.14 17.16
CA PRO A 297 15.33 -13.42 17.24
C PRO A 297 15.52 -14.02 15.83
N VAL A 298 16.68 -13.77 15.21
CA VAL A 298 17.01 -14.22 13.85
C VAL A 298 17.28 -15.74 13.79
N GLY A 299 17.27 -16.45 14.93
CA GLY A 299 17.70 -17.84 15.10
C GLY A 299 16.97 -18.93 14.29
N GLN A 300 16.05 -18.57 13.38
CA GLN A 300 15.45 -19.50 12.40
C GLN A 300 15.78 -19.17 10.93
N CYS A 301 16.48 -18.06 10.65
CA CYS A 301 17.04 -17.77 9.33
C CYS A 301 18.51 -18.20 9.32
N SER A 302 18.83 -19.21 8.53
CA SER A 302 20.13 -19.93 8.57
C SER A 302 21.33 -19.17 8.02
N ASP A 303 21.24 -17.88 7.72
CA ASP A 303 22.35 -17.12 7.10
C ASP A 303 22.41 -15.68 7.61
N GLU A 304 23.27 -15.41 8.60
CA GLU A 304 23.64 -14.05 9.03
C GLU A 304 24.17 -13.19 7.86
N ASP A 305 24.81 -13.82 6.87
CA ASP A 305 25.33 -13.18 5.65
C ASP A 305 24.22 -12.78 4.66
N GLU A 306 23.04 -13.41 4.71
CA GLU A 306 21.88 -12.97 3.93
C GLU A 306 21.19 -11.77 4.59
N MET A 307 21.22 -11.67 5.92
CA MET A 307 20.66 -10.52 6.64
C MET A 307 21.48 -9.24 6.42
N LYS A 308 22.82 -9.34 6.45
CA LYS A 308 23.68 -8.20 6.11
C LYS A 308 23.48 -7.72 4.68
N ARG A 309 23.35 -8.66 3.72
CA ARG A 309 23.00 -8.34 2.33
C ARG A 309 21.62 -7.68 2.22
N ARG A 310 20.57 -8.22 2.87
CA ARG A 310 19.21 -7.66 2.83
C ARG A 310 19.09 -6.26 3.45
N ALA A 311 19.88 -5.95 4.48
CA ALA A 311 19.91 -4.61 5.08
C ALA A 311 20.66 -3.59 4.22
N GLU A 312 21.64 -4.04 3.42
CA GLU A 312 22.43 -3.20 2.51
C GLU A 312 21.79 -3.05 1.12
N ASP A 313 20.94 -4.00 0.70
CA ASP A 313 20.41 -4.11 -0.67
C ASP A 313 18.95 -3.65 -0.87
N VAL A 314 18.24 -3.04 0.10
CA VAL A 314 16.86 -2.57 -0.16
C VAL A 314 16.91 -1.40 -1.16
N PRO A 315 16.65 -1.59 -2.47
CA PRO A 315 16.71 -0.52 -3.44
C PRO A 315 15.39 0.22 -3.28
N SER A 316 15.45 1.27 -2.48
CA SER A 316 14.30 2.11 -2.17
C SER A 316 14.75 3.54 -2.44
N GLU A 317 14.03 4.24 -3.31
CA GLU A 317 14.27 5.67 -3.51
C GLU A 317 14.15 6.45 -2.20
N PHE A 318 13.44 5.88 -1.21
CA PHE A 318 13.29 6.40 0.16
C PHE A 318 14.53 6.23 1.05
N LEU A 319 15.49 5.38 0.65
CA LEU A 319 16.76 5.18 1.35
C LEU A 319 17.94 5.94 0.69
N SER A 320 17.64 6.77 -0.30
CA SER A 320 18.63 7.59 -0.99
C SER A 320 19.12 8.74 -0.11
N ASP A 321 20.44 8.95 -0.01
CA ASP A 321 21.03 10.11 0.69
C ASP A 321 20.70 11.46 0.00
N ARG A 322 19.92 11.45 -1.09
CA ARG A 322 19.52 12.65 -1.86
C ARG A 322 18.28 13.36 -1.30
N PHE A 323 17.52 12.71 -0.43
CA PHE A 323 16.31 13.25 0.16
C PHE A 323 16.49 13.38 1.67
N ASP A 324 16.08 14.51 2.22
CA ASP A 324 16.24 14.75 3.65
C ASP A 324 15.30 13.88 4.47
N CYS A 325 14.13 13.54 3.90
CA CYS A 325 13.14 12.65 4.52
C CYS A 325 12.26 11.91 3.52
N PHE A 326 11.49 10.95 4.04
CA PHE A 326 10.49 10.17 3.29
C PHE A 326 9.51 11.03 2.49
N GLY A 327 9.11 12.18 3.02
CA GLY A 327 8.20 13.14 2.41
C GLY A 327 8.68 13.62 1.05
N GLU A 328 9.95 13.98 0.95
CA GLU A 328 10.54 14.49 -0.29
C GLU A 328 10.67 13.41 -1.35
N ALA A 329 11.16 12.24 -0.95
CA ALA A 329 11.24 11.07 -1.81
C ALA A 329 9.85 10.68 -2.34
N TYR A 330 8.82 10.70 -1.48
CA TYR A 330 7.46 10.37 -1.90
C TYR A 330 6.84 11.43 -2.81
N LEU A 331 7.04 12.71 -2.52
CA LEU A 331 6.57 13.78 -3.39
C LEU A 331 7.20 13.65 -4.78
N ARG A 332 8.50 13.34 -4.85
CA ARG A 332 9.18 13.07 -6.12
C ARG A 332 8.55 11.90 -6.85
N ASN A 333 8.33 10.77 -6.18
CA ASN A 333 7.68 9.61 -6.79
C ASN A 333 6.32 9.97 -7.38
N ARG A 334 5.48 10.71 -6.63
CA ARG A 334 4.14 11.13 -7.09
C ARG A 334 4.22 12.04 -8.30
N ILE A 335 5.13 13.02 -8.31
CA ILE A 335 5.33 13.95 -9.43
C ILE A 335 5.75 13.22 -10.71
N ILE A 336 6.64 12.23 -10.62
CA ILE A 336 7.10 11.46 -11.78
C ILE A 336 6.02 10.49 -12.26
N SER A 337 5.31 9.84 -11.35
CA SER A 337 4.25 8.89 -11.69
C SER A 337 2.99 9.57 -12.24
N HIS A 338 2.76 10.85 -11.92
CA HIS A 338 1.62 11.65 -12.37
C HIS A 338 2.12 12.95 -13.01
N PRO A 339 2.72 12.86 -14.21
CA PRO A 339 3.40 14.00 -14.83
C PRO A 339 2.45 15.16 -15.14
N ASP A 340 1.16 14.91 -15.34
CA ASP A 340 0.13 15.92 -15.54
C ASP A 340 -0.16 16.74 -14.27
N VAL A 341 -0.30 16.07 -13.12
CA VAL A 341 -0.40 16.71 -11.79
C VAL A 341 0.90 17.47 -11.49
N GLY A 342 2.05 16.83 -11.74
CA GLY A 342 3.38 17.41 -11.55
C GLY A 342 3.56 18.71 -12.32
N LYS A 343 3.28 18.71 -13.63
CA LYS A 343 3.35 19.92 -14.48
C LYS A 343 2.42 21.04 -14.02
N LYS A 344 1.22 20.70 -13.55
CA LYS A 344 0.21 21.69 -13.15
C LYS A 344 0.49 22.32 -11.79
N TRP A 345 0.86 21.51 -10.80
CA TRP A 345 0.94 21.95 -9.40
C TRP A 345 2.38 22.10 -8.88
N TYR A 346 3.35 21.47 -9.53
CA TYR A 346 4.76 21.42 -9.14
C TYR A 346 5.71 21.63 -10.34
N PRO A 347 5.51 22.64 -11.21
CA PRO A 347 6.22 22.74 -12.49
C PRO A 347 7.75 22.73 -12.34
N GLU A 348 8.28 23.48 -11.37
CA GLU A 348 9.73 23.57 -11.11
C GLU A 348 10.31 22.22 -10.64
N LEU A 349 9.61 21.54 -9.73
CA LEU A 349 10.03 20.22 -9.26
C LEU A 349 9.90 19.16 -10.37
N TYR A 350 8.84 19.22 -11.17
CA TYR A 350 8.66 18.32 -12.30
C TYR A 350 9.80 18.45 -13.31
N GLU A 351 10.16 19.68 -13.69
CA GLU A 351 11.29 19.95 -14.58
C GLU A 351 12.60 19.44 -13.98
N ARG A 352 12.86 19.75 -12.71
CA ARG A 352 14.05 19.27 -11.99
C ARG A 352 14.15 17.75 -11.98
N TYR A 353 13.07 17.05 -11.63
CA TYR A 353 13.08 15.60 -11.49
C TYR A 353 13.08 14.86 -12.83
N SER A 354 12.48 15.45 -13.88
CA SER A 354 12.43 14.84 -15.22
C SER A 354 13.75 14.94 -15.98
N ASN A 355 14.56 15.97 -15.69
CA ASN A 355 15.84 16.22 -16.35
C ASN A 355 17.04 15.63 -15.60
N ASP A 356 16.84 14.94 -14.47
CA ASP A 356 17.93 14.37 -13.69
C ASP A 356 18.43 13.06 -14.35
N PRO A 357 19.66 13.05 -14.89
CA PRO A 357 20.18 11.94 -15.68
C PRO A 357 20.37 10.65 -14.87
N PHE A 358 20.35 10.72 -13.54
CA PHE A 358 20.45 9.54 -12.67
C PHE A 358 19.14 8.75 -12.57
N TYR A 359 18.03 9.25 -13.12
CA TYR A 359 16.71 8.60 -13.04
C TYR A 359 16.10 8.27 -14.41
N LEU A 360 16.88 8.37 -15.50
CA LEU A 360 16.48 7.99 -16.86
C LEU A 360 16.69 6.50 -17.18
N HIS A 361 16.96 5.66 -16.18
CA HIS A 361 17.29 4.24 -16.33
C HIS A 361 16.43 3.33 -15.46
#